data_AF-A0A7V4S4T6-F1
#
_entry.id   AF-A0A7V4S4T6-F1
#
_cell.length_a   1.000
_cell.length_b   1.000
_cell.length_c   1.000
_cell.angle_alpha   90.00
_cell.angle_beta   90.00
_cell.angle_gamma   90.00
#
_symmetry.space_group_name_H-M   'P 1'
#
loop_
_entity.id
_entity.type
_entity.pdbx_description
1 polymer ?
#
loop_
_entity_poly.entity_id
_entity_poly.type
_entity_poly.pdbx_seq_one_letter_code
_entity_poly.pdbx_strand_id
1 'polypeptide(L)'
;KKKLSMLVDELQKKYGKTYFKRIDLHISEIIYDKKEFLEKIVNLIHKKIDKISVKEVKTFDGIKIIFGDDSWLLLRPSGTEPLLRVYSESQSKKQTEKLINFGIKIIKERGLIKR
;
A
#
# COMPACT_ATOMS: atom_id res chain seq x y z
N LYS A 1 25.32 -26.26 -5.61
CA LYS A 1 24.03 -25.62 -5.25
C LYS A 1 23.94 -24.27 -5.97
N LYS A 2 22.78 -23.88 -6.53
CA LYS A 2 22.57 -22.54 -7.09
C LYS A 2 22.59 -21.49 -5.96
N LYS A 3 23.06 -20.27 -6.25
CA LYS A 3 22.99 -19.13 -5.32
C LYS A 3 21.55 -18.61 -5.23
N LEU A 4 21.15 -18.08 -4.08
CA LEU A 4 19.82 -17.48 -3.90
C LEU A 4 19.55 -16.35 -4.89
N SER A 5 20.55 -15.51 -5.20
CA SER A 5 20.42 -14.46 -6.21
C SER A 5 20.06 -15.00 -7.59
N MET A 6 20.63 -16.15 -7.99
CA MET A 6 20.32 -16.79 -9.27
C MET A 6 18.88 -17.30 -9.31
N LEU A 7 18.35 -17.81 -8.19
CA LEU A 7 16.94 -18.23 -8.11
C LEU A 7 15.99 -17.03 -8.22
N VAL A 8 16.35 -15.90 -7.62
CA VAL A 8 15.59 -14.64 -7.75
C VAL A 8 15.63 -14.15 -9.20
N ASP A 9 16.79 -14.16 -9.85
CA ASP A 9 16.94 -13.76 -11.25
C ASP A 9 16.12 -14.66 -12.20
N GLU A 10 16.10 -15.97 -11.95
CA GLU A 10 15.29 -16.93 -12.70
C GLU A 10 13.78 -16.66 -12.55
N LEU A 11 13.31 -16.37 -11.33
CA LEU A 11 11.92 -15.98 -11.09
C LEU A 11 11.56 -14.68 -11.79
N GLN A 12 12.43 -13.67 -11.72
CA GLN A 12 12.20 -12.38 -12.38
C GLN A 12 12.22 -12.48 -13.91
N LYS A 13 13.03 -13.38 -14.48
CA LYS A 13 13.01 -13.68 -15.92
C LYS A 13 11.70 -14.37 -16.34
N LYS A 14 11.16 -15.25 -15.49
CA LYS A 14 9.96 -16.04 -15.82
C LYS A 14 8.66 -15.23 -15.63
N TYR A 15 8.58 -14.41 -14.59
CA TYR A 15 7.33 -13.75 -14.18
C TYR A 15 7.38 -12.21 -14.24
N GLY A 16 8.54 -11.64 -14.60
CA GLY A 16 8.77 -10.20 -14.63
C GLY A 16 9.41 -9.68 -13.35
N LYS A 17 10.04 -8.50 -13.45
CA LYS A 17 10.60 -7.80 -12.29
C LYS A 17 9.50 -7.08 -11.53
N THR A 18 9.59 -7.13 -10.21
CA THR A 18 8.73 -6.35 -9.31
C THR A 18 9.58 -5.38 -8.50
N TYR A 19 8.95 -4.29 -8.07
CA TYR A 19 9.56 -3.25 -7.26
C TYR A 19 8.70 -3.06 -6.02
N PHE A 20 9.23 -3.45 -4.88
CA PHE A 20 8.59 -3.28 -3.58
C PHE A 20 9.10 -2.02 -2.87
N LYS A 21 8.21 -1.31 -2.18
CA LYS A 21 8.57 -0.20 -1.29
C LYS A 21 7.68 -0.20 -0.04
N ARG A 22 8.28 0.19 1.08
CA ARG A 22 7.59 0.45 2.36
C ARG A 22 7.97 1.84 2.85
N ILE A 23 7.00 2.59 3.36
CA ILE A 23 7.21 3.83 4.10
C ILE A 23 6.43 3.78 5.40
N ASP A 24 7.10 4.11 6.51
CA ASP A 24 6.51 4.16 7.83
C ASP A 24 6.23 5.63 8.17
N LEU A 25 4.96 5.98 8.39
CA LEU A 25 4.51 7.34 8.70
C LEU A 25 4.20 7.43 10.19
N HIS A 26 4.74 8.44 10.87
CA HIS A 26 4.33 8.79 12.22
C HIS A 26 3.00 9.54 12.16
N ILE A 27 2.04 9.09 12.95
CA ILE A 27 0.70 9.69 13.06
C ILE A 27 0.51 10.25 14.47
N SER A 28 -0.47 11.14 14.65
CA SER A 28 -0.66 11.84 15.93
C SER A 28 -1.10 10.93 17.07
N GLU A 29 -1.86 9.88 16.76
CA GLU A 29 -2.48 8.98 17.73
C GLU A 29 -2.51 7.56 17.19
N ILE A 30 -2.56 6.59 18.11
CA ILE A 30 -2.73 5.19 17.75
C ILE A 30 -4.14 4.97 17.21
N ILE A 31 -4.24 4.30 16.06
CA ILE A 31 -5.53 3.93 15.48
C ILE A 31 -6.01 2.64 16.16
N TYR A 32 -6.80 2.79 17.23
CA TYR A 32 -7.42 1.67 17.93
C TYR A 32 -8.64 1.13 17.18
N ASP A 33 -9.51 2.03 16.69
CA ASP A 33 -10.67 1.65 15.89
C ASP A 33 -10.27 1.42 14.43
N LYS A 34 -9.91 0.17 14.13
CA LYS A 34 -9.62 -0.25 12.77
C LYS A 34 -10.85 -0.12 11.87
N LYS A 35 -12.07 -0.37 12.35
CA LYS A 35 -13.27 -0.39 11.51
C LYS A 35 -13.61 1.00 10.99
N GLU A 36 -13.63 1.99 11.88
CA GLU A 36 -13.82 3.40 11.50
C GLU A 36 -12.68 3.89 10.60
N PHE A 37 -11.45 3.42 10.86
CA PHE A 37 -10.33 3.68 9.98
C PHE A 37 -10.57 3.15 8.56
N LEU A 38 -10.99 1.89 8.45
CA LEU A 38 -11.26 1.20 7.21
C LEU A 38 -12.36 1.91 6.39
N GLU A 39 -13.51 2.17 7.00
CA GLU A 39 -14.67 2.76 6.32
C GLU A 39 -14.34 4.13 5.71
N LYS A 40 -13.69 5.01 6.47
CA LYS A 40 -13.32 6.35 6.00
C LYS A 40 -12.32 6.31 4.84
N ILE A 41 -11.33 5.43 4.90
CA ILE A 41 -10.30 5.34 3.85
C ILE A 41 -10.86 4.67 2.59
N VAL A 42 -11.67 3.62 2.72
CA VAL A 42 -12.34 2.99 1.56
C VAL A 42 -13.21 4.01 0.81
N ASN A 43 -13.95 4.85 1.52
CA ASN A 43 -14.75 5.92 0.90
C ASN A 43 -13.89 6.96 0.16
N LEU A 44 -12.75 7.36 0.71
CA LEU A 44 -11.80 8.28 0.04
C LEU A 44 -11.14 7.64 -1.19
N ILE A 45 -10.82 6.35 -1.07
CA ILE A 45 -10.26 5.53 -2.14
C ILE A 45 -11.24 5.46 -3.31
N HIS A 46 -12.50 5.06 -3.06
CA HIS A 46 -13.53 4.95 -4.10
C HIS A 46 -13.70 6.25 -4.87
N LYS A 47 -13.80 7.39 -4.17
CA LYS A 47 -13.90 8.73 -4.79
C LYS A 47 -12.70 9.11 -5.69
N LYS A 48 -11.54 8.48 -5.50
CA LYS A 48 -10.30 8.82 -6.22
C LYS A 48 -9.91 7.80 -7.28
N ILE A 49 -10.54 6.64 -7.24
CA ILE A 49 -10.19 5.49 -8.06
C ILE A 49 -11.04 5.39 -9.33
N ASP A 50 -11.99 6.29 -9.58
CA ASP A 50 -12.84 6.26 -10.78
C ASP A 50 -12.10 6.16 -12.15
N LYS A 51 -10.78 6.38 -12.20
CA LYS A 51 -9.92 6.20 -13.38
C LYS A 51 -8.92 5.04 -13.31
N ILE A 52 -8.90 4.28 -12.23
CA ILE A 52 -7.95 3.19 -11.97
C ILE A 52 -8.75 1.91 -11.80
N SER A 53 -8.49 0.90 -12.62
CA SER A 53 -9.13 -0.40 -12.49
C SER A 53 -8.73 -1.05 -11.16
N VAL A 54 -9.67 -1.21 -10.22
CA VAL A 54 -9.48 -2.01 -9.01
C VAL A 54 -10.00 -3.41 -9.26
N LYS A 55 -9.15 -4.39 -8.94
CA LYS A 55 -9.46 -5.81 -9.02
C LYS A 55 -10.06 -6.33 -7.71
N GLU A 56 -9.49 -5.93 -6.58
CA GLU A 56 -9.90 -6.43 -5.27
C GLU A 56 -9.52 -5.46 -4.15
N VAL A 57 -10.32 -5.40 -3.09
CA VAL A 57 -10.00 -4.71 -1.83
C VAL A 57 -10.09 -5.69 -0.67
N LYS A 58 -9.03 -5.81 0.14
CA LYS A 58 -8.98 -6.64 1.35
C LYS A 58 -8.80 -5.76 2.58
N THR A 59 -9.53 -6.06 3.65
CA THR A 59 -9.60 -5.22 4.86
C THR A 59 -9.14 -5.92 6.16
N PHE A 60 -8.55 -7.12 6.05
CA PHE A 60 -8.26 -7.98 7.22
C PHE A 60 -7.11 -7.46 8.12
N ASP A 61 -6.07 -6.84 7.53
CA ASP A 61 -4.90 -6.33 8.26
C ASP A 61 -4.46 -4.97 7.68
N GLY A 62 -5.36 -4.00 7.79
CA GLY A 62 -5.30 -2.74 7.04
C GLY A 62 -6.07 -2.83 5.73
N ILE A 63 -5.81 -1.91 4.80
CA ILE A 63 -6.51 -1.84 3.50
C ILE A 63 -5.52 -2.19 2.41
N LYS A 64 -5.70 -3.36 1.80
CA LYS A 64 -4.98 -3.75 0.60
C LYS A 64 -5.87 -3.54 -0.62
N ILE A 65 -5.43 -2.69 -1.53
CA ILE A 65 -6.04 -2.50 -2.84
C ILE A 65 -5.17 -3.25 -3.85
N ILE A 66 -5.79 -4.11 -4.65
CA ILE A 66 -5.17 -4.80 -5.77
C ILE A 66 -5.76 -4.19 -7.03
N PHE A 67 -4.91 -3.70 -7.93
CA PHE A 67 -5.29 -3.06 -9.17
C PHE A 67 -5.38 -4.08 -10.31
N GLY A 68 -5.98 -3.69 -11.44
CA GLY A 68 -6.21 -4.55 -12.59
C GLY A 68 -4.94 -5.12 -13.23
N ASP A 69 -3.78 -4.48 -13.01
CA ASP A 69 -2.46 -4.92 -13.47
C ASP A 69 -1.68 -5.71 -12.41
N ASP A 70 -2.38 -6.20 -11.37
CA ASP A 70 -1.84 -6.93 -10.21
C ASP A 70 -0.86 -6.13 -9.33
N SER A 71 -0.65 -4.84 -9.61
CA SER A 71 -0.01 -3.96 -8.65
C SER A 71 -0.89 -3.78 -7.41
N TRP A 72 -0.29 -3.43 -6.29
CA TRP A 72 -1.06 -3.29 -5.05
C TRP A 72 -0.53 -2.19 -4.12
N LEU A 73 -1.43 -1.66 -3.30
CA LEU A 73 -1.17 -0.71 -2.23
C LEU A 73 -1.74 -1.27 -0.93
N LEU A 74 -0.98 -1.24 0.16
CA LEU A 74 -1.44 -1.62 1.49
C LEU A 74 -1.20 -0.47 2.48
N LEU A 75 -2.28 -0.05 3.15
CA LEU A 75 -2.27 0.90 4.25
C LEU A 75 -2.52 0.15 5.55
N ARG A 76 -1.51 0.06 6.41
CA ARG A 76 -1.56 -0.76 7.62
C ARG A 76 -1.25 0.08 8.87
N PRO A 77 -2.24 0.42 9.70
CA PRO A 77 -1.99 1.03 10.99
C PRO A 77 -1.28 0.03 11.92
N SER A 78 -0.35 0.52 12.73
CA SER A 78 0.23 -0.24 13.83
C SER A 78 -0.78 -0.31 14.98
N GLY A 79 -0.89 -1.48 15.62
CA GLY A 79 -1.81 -1.69 16.75
C GLY A 79 -1.23 -1.22 18.09
N THR A 80 0.08 -1.05 18.17
CA THR A 80 0.80 -0.77 19.42
C THR A 80 1.60 0.53 19.38
N GLU A 81 1.70 1.17 18.22
CA GLU A 81 2.52 2.36 17.99
C GLU A 81 1.74 3.38 17.16
N PRO A 82 2.02 4.69 17.32
CA PRO A 82 1.42 5.74 16.49
C PRO A 82 2.09 5.78 15.10
N LEU A 83 1.97 4.66 14.38
CA LEU A 83 2.59 4.44 13.07
C LEU A 83 1.56 3.93 12.07
N LEU A 84 1.64 4.43 10.84
CA LEU A 84 0.90 3.90 9.69
C LEU A 84 1.89 3.54 8.59
N ARG A 85 1.90 2.26 8.22
CA ARG A 85 2.81 1.70 7.22
C ARG A 85 2.14 1.66 5.86
N VAL A 86 2.80 2.22 4.86
CA VAL A 86 2.36 2.24 3.45
C VAL A 86 3.27 1.31 2.68
N TYR A 87 2.70 0.27 2.09
CA TYR A 87 3.42 -0.71 1.27
C TYR A 87 2.89 -0.68 -0.15
N SER A 88 3.76 -0.89 -1.13
CA SER A 88 3.31 -1.13 -2.48
C SER A 88 4.30 -1.97 -3.25
N GLU A 89 3.80 -2.72 -4.22
CA GLU A 89 4.59 -3.41 -5.20
C GLU A 89 3.94 -3.29 -6.59
N SER A 90 4.79 -3.17 -7.61
CA SER A 90 4.35 -3.11 -8.99
C SER A 90 5.49 -3.52 -9.94
N GLN A 91 5.22 -3.56 -11.25
CA GLN A 91 6.21 -3.95 -12.27
C GLN A 91 7.26 -2.87 -12.57
N SER A 92 7.10 -1.64 -12.06
CA SER A 92 8.10 -0.58 -12.25
C SER A 92 8.30 0.28 -10.99
N LYS A 93 9.55 0.71 -10.76
CA LYS A 93 9.87 1.62 -9.65
C LYS A 93 8.99 2.87 -9.65
N LYS A 94 8.74 3.44 -10.83
CA LYS A 94 7.90 4.63 -11.02
C LYS A 94 6.46 4.40 -10.57
N GLN A 95 5.87 3.25 -10.90
CA GLN A 95 4.52 2.92 -10.49
C GLN A 95 4.44 2.64 -8.98
N THR A 96 5.40 1.91 -8.43
CA THR A 96 5.48 1.68 -6.98
C THR A 96 5.56 3.01 -6.22
N GLU A 97 6.39 3.95 -6.69
CA GLU A 97 6.48 5.29 -6.07
C GLU A 97 5.18 6.09 -6.21
N LYS A 98 4.50 6.01 -7.35
CA LYS A 98 3.17 6.63 -7.53
C LYS A 98 2.14 6.08 -6.56
N LEU A 99 2.09 4.75 -6.37
CA LEU A 99 1.16 4.11 -5.44
C LEU A 99 1.45 4.45 -3.98
N ILE A 100 2.74 4.45 -3.59
CA ILE A 100 3.16 4.93 -2.26
C ILE A 100 2.71 6.38 -2.04
N ASN A 101 2.99 7.28 -2.98
CA ASN A 101 2.62 8.69 -2.86
C ASN A 101 1.09 8.89 -2.83
N PHE A 102 0.35 8.08 -3.58
CA PHE A 102 -1.11 8.05 -3.52
C PHE A 102 -1.61 7.66 -2.12
N GLY A 103 -1.06 6.59 -1.53
CA GLY A 103 -1.36 6.18 -0.17
C GLY A 103 -1.07 7.26 0.87
N ILE A 104 0.11 7.89 0.79
CA ILE A 104 0.51 9.00 1.67
C ILE A 104 -0.48 10.18 1.52
N LYS A 105 -0.87 10.53 0.30
CA LYS A 105 -1.81 11.62 0.05
C LYS A 105 -3.18 11.36 0.70
N ILE A 106 -3.70 10.14 0.59
CA ILE A 106 -4.96 9.75 1.25
C ILE A 106 -4.86 9.94 2.77
N ILE A 107 -3.75 9.50 3.37
CA ILE A 107 -3.54 9.60 4.83
C ILE A 107 -3.43 11.08 5.27
N LYS A 108 -2.71 11.90 4.50
CA LYS A 108 -2.58 13.34 4.78
C LYS A 108 -3.92 14.07 4.73
N GLU A 109 -4.76 13.75 3.75
CA GLU A 109 -6.09 14.37 3.63
C GLU A 109 -7.05 13.99 4.75
N ARG A 110 -6.82 12.86 5.42
CA ARG A 110 -7.54 12.51 6.65
C ARG A 110 -7.10 13.35 7.86
N GLY A 111 -5.98 14.06 7.76
CA GLY A 111 -5.43 14.82 8.88
C GLY A 111 -4.71 13.97 9.92
N LEU A 112 -4.31 12.74 9.59
CA LEU A 112 -3.63 11.83 10.53
C LEU A 112 -2.15 12.16 10.77
N ILE A 113 -1.55 13.00 9.91
CA ILE A 113 -0.13 13.37 9.98
C ILE A 113 -0.06 14.83 10.44
N LYS A 114 0.67 15.11 11.53
CA LYS A 114 0.98 16.50 11.91
C LYS A 114 1.82 17.16 10.82
N ARG A 115 1.53 18.45 10.54
CA ARG A 115 2.38 19.29 9.69
C ARG A 115 3.78 19.39 10.27
#